data_AF-A0A5A8DX42-F1
#
_entry.id   AF-A0A5A8DX42-F1
#
_cell.length_a   1.000
_cell.length_b   1.000
_cell.length_c   1.000
_cell.angle_alpha   90.00
_cell.angle_beta   90.00
_cell.angle_gamma   90.00
#
_symmetry.space_group_name_H-M   'P 1'
#
loop_
_entity.id
_entity.type
_entity.pdbx_description
1 polymer ?
#
loop_
_entity_poly.entity_id
_entity_poly.type
_entity_poly.pdbx_seq_one_letter_code
_entity_poly.pdbx_strand_id
1 'polypeptide(L)'
;MHGTLPAAAWGGFRPGRTWVADMAIGKNKRMGKKKTGKKKPVDPFTRKEWYDVKVPSLFTNRVAGKTPINRTAGQKIASEEMKGRVFEISLGDLNKSSDADFRKMRLVVEEVQGKDALCNFYGMDTTRDKLASLFRKCQTTIEASVDVRTTDGYVVRMFAIAFTARQRNQKSKTSYAQTAQVRQIRKRMVEIMRRNAASGDLRALFTKLVPEAIGTEITTACKEIYPLKDVCVRKVKMVKRPKFDLDRLMDVHGSGKEDTGAAVQRDADLAKGKVEGLASSGGRL
;
A
#
# COMPACT_ATOMS: atom_id res chain seq x y z
N MET A 1 41.45 36.21 -57.26
CA MET A 1 41.84 37.53 -57.78
C MET A 1 40.67 38.47 -57.52
N HIS A 2 40.76 39.23 -56.41
CA HIS A 2 40.80 40.71 -56.39
C HIS A 2 39.51 41.34 -56.95
N GLY A 3 38.61 41.83 -56.09
CA GLY A 3 38.60 43.23 -55.60
C GLY A 3 37.53 43.98 -56.40
N THR A 4 36.80 45.00 -55.97
CA THR A 4 36.87 45.94 -54.85
C THR A 4 35.59 46.79 -54.94
N LEU A 5 35.13 47.34 -53.80
CA LEU A 5 34.09 48.37 -53.71
C LEU A 5 34.45 49.63 -54.54
N PRO A 6 33.48 50.53 -54.76
CA PRO A 6 33.73 51.89 -54.27
C PRO A 6 32.55 52.52 -53.51
N ALA A 7 32.92 53.36 -52.55
CA ALA A 7 32.08 54.35 -51.89
C ALA A 7 32.41 55.74 -52.44
N ALA A 8 31.40 56.58 -52.64
CA ALA A 8 31.45 58.05 -52.65
C ALA A 8 29.98 58.54 -52.74
N ALA A 9 29.39 59.26 -51.79
CA ALA A 9 29.70 60.57 -51.20
C ALA A 9 28.84 61.71 -51.80
N TRP A 10 27.99 62.26 -50.92
CA TRP A 10 27.60 63.68 -50.76
C TRP A 10 26.43 64.31 -51.56
N GLY A 11 25.52 64.93 -50.79
CA GLY A 11 24.98 66.26 -51.08
C GLY A 11 23.50 66.35 -51.42
N GLY A 12 22.69 67.04 -50.60
CA GLY A 12 21.36 67.50 -51.05
C GLY A 12 20.30 67.83 -49.98
N PHE A 13 20.54 68.89 -49.22
CA PHE A 13 19.61 69.56 -48.31
C PHE A 13 18.31 70.04 -49.02
N ARG A 14 17.13 69.77 -48.45
CA ARG A 14 15.90 70.57 -48.69
C ARG A 14 15.17 70.83 -47.35
N PRO A 15 14.87 72.10 -47.01
CA PRO A 15 14.28 72.47 -45.73
C PRO A 15 12.74 72.55 -45.81
N GLY A 16 12.09 72.48 -44.64
CA GLY A 16 10.80 73.13 -44.43
C GLY A 16 9.63 72.23 -44.07
N ARG A 17 9.49 71.93 -42.78
CA ARG A 17 8.19 72.05 -42.10
C ARG A 17 8.40 72.14 -40.58
N THR A 18 8.39 73.36 -40.08
CA THR A 18 8.29 73.70 -38.66
C THR A 18 6.87 73.44 -38.18
N TRP A 19 6.72 72.61 -37.16
CA TRP A 19 5.54 72.63 -36.29
C TRP A 19 6.02 72.81 -34.85
N VAL A 20 5.53 73.90 -34.28
CA VAL A 20 5.77 74.40 -32.93
C VAL A 20 5.27 73.38 -31.91
N ALA A 21 6.06 73.10 -30.89
CA ALA A 21 5.67 72.27 -29.75
C ALA A 21 4.76 73.09 -28.82
N ASP A 22 3.47 72.78 -28.83
CA ASP A 22 2.53 73.25 -27.81
C ASP A 22 2.63 72.36 -26.56
N MET A 23 2.98 73.00 -25.44
CA MET A 23 3.12 72.39 -24.13
C MET A 23 1.74 72.32 -23.46
N ALA A 24 1.04 71.20 -23.57
CA ALA A 24 -0.19 70.94 -22.80
C ALA A 24 0.09 69.97 -21.65
N ILE A 25 0.30 70.53 -20.45
CA ILE A 25 0.28 69.84 -19.16
C ILE A 25 -1.15 69.34 -18.91
N GLY A 26 -1.44 68.11 -19.35
CA GLY A 26 -2.71 67.43 -19.17
C GLY A 26 -2.53 66.15 -18.38
N LYS A 27 -2.76 66.23 -17.06
CA LYS A 27 -2.80 65.10 -16.13
C LYS A 27 -3.76 64.01 -16.62
N ASN A 28 -3.23 62.90 -17.09
CA ASN A 28 -3.92 61.62 -16.98
C ASN A 28 -3.00 60.66 -16.23
N LYS A 29 -3.22 60.56 -14.91
CA LYS A 29 -2.61 59.52 -14.07
C LYS A 29 -2.90 58.20 -14.77
N ARG A 30 -1.89 57.59 -15.39
CA ARG A 30 -1.87 56.16 -15.67
C ARG A 30 -2.25 55.49 -14.36
N MET A 31 -3.51 55.08 -14.24
CA MET A 31 -3.98 54.20 -13.19
C MET A 31 -2.97 53.05 -13.18
N GLY A 32 -2.15 53.01 -12.14
CA GLY A 32 -1.04 52.08 -12.06
C GLY A 32 -1.60 50.71 -12.34
N LYS A 33 -0.99 49.98 -13.30
CA LYS A 33 -1.23 48.55 -13.47
C LYS A 33 -1.20 47.97 -12.06
N LYS A 34 -2.38 47.60 -11.55
CA LYS A 34 -2.55 47.06 -10.21
C LYS A 34 -1.59 45.90 -10.17
N LYS A 35 -0.45 46.07 -9.49
CA LYS A 35 0.60 45.07 -9.33
C LYS A 35 -0.17 43.85 -8.84
N THR A 36 -0.39 42.86 -9.71
CA THR A 36 -1.13 41.64 -9.38
C THR A 36 -0.59 41.19 -8.05
N GLY A 37 -1.40 41.33 -7.00
CA GLY A 37 -0.90 41.31 -5.63
C GLY A 37 -0.01 40.09 -5.49
N LYS A 38 1.23 40.27 -5.03
CA LYS A 38 2.11 39.15 -4.68
C LYS A 38 1.23 38.21 -3.86
N LYS A 39 0.89 37.04 -4.41
CA LYS A 39 0.05 36.07 -3.72
C LYS A 39 0.68 35.91 -2.35
N LYS A 40 -0.06 36.25 -1.28
CA LYS A 40 0.45 36.09 0.08
C LYS A 40 1.00 34.66 0.15
N PRO A 41 2.19 34.43 0.70
CA PRO A 41 2.69 33.07 0.89
C PRO A 41 1.65 32.35 1.75
N VAL A 42 0.88 31.47 1.12
CA VAL A 42 -0.15 30.65 1.78
C VAL A 42 0.55 29.39 2.25
N ASP A 43 0.39 29.05 3.52
CA ASP A 43 0.92 27.81 4.08
C ASP A 43 0.45 26.61 3.26
N PRO A 44 1.36 25.78 2.71
CA PRO A 44 1.01 24.58 1.96
C PRO A 44 0.03 23.64 2.68
N PHE A 45 0.03 23.56 4.02
CA PHE A 45 -0.88 22.68 4.75
C PHE A 45 -2.35 23.09 4.69
N THR A 46 -2.64 24.38 4.48
CA THR A 46 -4.03 24.87 4.30
C THR A 46 -4.71 24.28 3.07
N ARG A 47 -3.91 23.84 2.08
CA ARG A 47 -4.38 23.20 0.86
C ARG A 47 -4.38 21.68 0.93
N LYS A 48 -4.08 21.09 2.09
CA LYS A 48 -4.05 19.64 2.26
C LYS A 48 -5.26 19.15 3.05
N GLU A 49 -5.76 17.99 2.68
CA GLU A 49 -6.75 17.20 3.40
C GLU A 49 -6.09 15.91 3.89
N TRP A 50 -6.51 15.45 5.06
CA TRP A 50 -5.97 14.27 5.72
C TRP A 50 -6.88 13.07 5.49
N TYR A 51 -6.27 11.96 5.06
CA TYR A 51 -6.91 10.68 4.86
C TYR A 51 -6.35 9.66 5.85
N ASP A 52 -7.24 8.82 6.38
CA ASP A 52 -6.88 7.72 7.25
C ASP A 52 -6.61 6.47 6.41
N VAL A 53 -5.44 5.87 6.57
CA VAL A 53 -5.00 4.69 5.82
C VAL A 53 -5.56 3.46 6.50
N LYS A 54 -6.58 2.86 5.87
CA LYS A 54 -7.25 1.66 6.35
C LYS A 54 -6.67 0.40 5.71
N VAL A 55 -6.29 -0.52 6.57
CA VAL A 55 -5.67 -1.80 6.24
C VAL A 55 -6.74 -2.91 6.30
N PRO A 56 -6.61 -4.00 5.50
CA PRO A 56 -7.52 -5.13 5.52
C PRO A 56 -7.86 -5.67 6.92
N SER A 57 -9.03 -6.32 7.01
CA SER A 57 -9.53 -6.97 8.24
C SER A 57 -8.63 -8.06 8.83
N LEU A 58 -7.63 -8.52 8.08
CA LEU A 58 -6.68 -9.56 8.48
C LEU A 58 -5.74 -9.12 9.61
N PHE A 59 -5.61 -7.81 9.82
CA PHE A 59 -4.72 -7.25 10.83
C PHE A 59 -5.51 -6.75 12.03
N THR A 60 -4.88 -6.79 13.20
CA THR A 60 -5.49 -6.35 14.45
C THR A 60 -5.79 -4.84 14.42
N ASN A 61 -4.83 -4.04 13.96
CA ASN A 61 -5.00 -2.60 13.78
C ASN A 61 -5.47 -2.27 12.37
N ARG A 62 -6.72 -1.80 12.26
CA ARG A 62 -7.31 -1.42 10.97
C ARG A 62 -6.85 -0.07 10.45
N VAL A 63 -6.43 0.85 11.32
CA VAL A 63 -5.91 2.17 10.91
C VAL A 63 -4.41 2.16 11.14
N ALA A 64 -3.63 2.22 10.07
CA ALA A 64 -2.18 2.15 10.14
C ALA A 64 -1.50 3.53 10.21
N GLY A 65 -2.20 4.59 9.78
CA GLY A 65 -1.65 5.94 9.80
C GLY A 65 -2.53 6.95 9.09
N LYS A 66 -2.01 8.18 8.96
CA LYS A 66 -2.67 9.28 8.28
C LYS A 66 -1.78 9.82 7.17
N THR A 67 -2.38 10.20 6.05
CA THR A 67 -1.65 10.73 4.90
C THR A 67 -2.30 12.01 4.39
N PRO A 68 -1.52 13.09 4.20
CA PRO A 68 -2.05 14.32 3.65
C PRO A 68 -1.95 14.33 2.11
N ILE A 69 -3.00 14.79 1.44
CA ILE A 69 -3.08 15.00 -0.01
C ILE A 69 -3.61 16.40 -0.29
N ASN A 70 -3.29 16.96 -1.44
CA ASN A 70 -3.85 18.26 -1.83
C ASN A 70 -5.38 18.16 -1.99
N ARG A 71 -6.10 19.18 -1.51
CA ARG A 71 -7.53 19.31 -1.72
C ARG A 71 -7.84 19.31 -3.21
N THR A 72 -8.98 18.72 -3.58
CA THR A 72 -9.46 18.69 -4.96
C THR A 72 -9.50 20.11 -5.53
N ALA A 73 -8.83 20.33 -6.66
CA ALA A 73 -8.73 21.62 -7.31
C ALA A 73 -8.95 21.47 -8.83
N GLY A 74 -10.12 21.94 -9.30
CA GLY A 74 -10.53 21.80 -10.69
C GLY A 74 -10.64 20.32 -11.09
N GLN A 75 -9.93 19.93 -12.15
CA GLN A 75 -9.93 18.56 -12.67
C GLN A 75 -9.01 17.60 -11.90
N LYS A 76 -8.23 18.07 -10.93
CA LYS A 76 -7.36 17.22 -10.10
C LYS A 76 -8.09 16.82 -8.84
N ILE A 77 -8.59 15.58 -8.82
CA ILE A 77 -9.36 15.02 -7.71
C ILE A 77 -8.43 14.35 -6.71
N ALA A 78 -8.58 14.69 -5.42
CA ALA A 78 -7.73 14.17 -4.35
C ALA A 78 -7.83 12.63 -4.18
N SER A 79 -9.02 12.06 -4.37
CA SER A 79 -9.24 10.62 -4.26
C SER A 79 -8.50 9.83 -5.35
N GLU A 80 -8.42 10.34 -6.57
CA GLU A 80 -7.66 9.70 -7.65
C GLU A 80 -6.15 9.77 -7.41
N GLU A 81 -5.66 10.88 -6.86
CA GLU A 81 -4.24 11.04 -6.49
C GLU A 81 -3.82 10.14 -5.31
N MET A 82 -4.80 9.76 -4.48
CA MET A 82 -4.58 8.82 -3.37
C MET A 82 -4.45 7.37 -3.88
N LYS A 83 -5.25 6.99 -4.87
CA LYS A 83 -5.23 5.64 -5.45
C LYS A 83 -3.86 5.34 -6.05
N GLY A 84 -3.40 4.11 -5.91
CA GLY A 84 -2.12 3.63 -6.41
C GLY A 84 -0.91 3.97 -5.54
N ARG A 85 -1.05 4.80 -4.49
CA ARG A 85 0.04 5.00 -3.53
C ARG A 85 0.30 3.73 -2.74
N VAL A 86 1.58 3.44 -2.50
CA VAL A 86 2.04 2.26 -1.76
C VAL A 86 2.61 2.71 -0.42
N PHE A 87 2.05 2.17 0.66
CA PHE A 87 2.54 2.36 2.02
C PHE A 87 3.35 1.14 2.45
N GLU A 88 4.51 1.40 3.06
CA GLU A 88 5.35 0.37 3.67
C GLU A 88 5.22 0.51 5.19
N ILE A 89 4.66 -0.50 5.85
CA ILE A 89 4.37 -0.50 7.29
C ILE A 89 4.94 -1.78 7.89
N SER A 90 5.43 -1.73 9.13
CA SER A 90 5.91 -2.92 9.84
C SER A 90 4.73 -3.84 10.20
N LEU A 91 4.92 -5.15 10.11
CA LEU A 91 3.92 -6.12 10.57
C LEU A 91 3.72 -6.03 12.09
N GLY A 92 4.76 -5.66 12.83
CA GLY A 92 4.70 -5.38 14.27
C GLY A 92 3.66 -4.33 14.63
N ASP A 93 3.66 -3.21 13.91
CA ASP A 93 2.72 -2.10 14.14
C ASP A 93 1.28 -2.50 13.79
N LEU A 94 1.10 -3.40 12.82
CA LEU A 94 -0.21 -3.87 12.38
C LEU A 94 -0.84 -4.91 13.34
N ASN A 95 -0.01 -5.79 13.92
CA ASN A 95 -0.47 -6.89 14.78
C ASN A 95 -0.15 -6.72 16.28
N LYS A 96 0.55 -5.65 16.68
CA LYS A 96 1.03 -5.38 18.05
C LYS A 96 1.92 -6.49 18.64
N SER A 97 2.58 -7.26 17.78
CA SER A 97 3.48 -8.36 18.17
C SER A 97 4.91 -8.05 17.75
N SER A 98 5.85 -7.98 18.70
CA SER A 98 7.25 -7.62 18.44
C SER A 98 8.03 -8.64 17.62
N ASP A 99 7.60 -9.90 17.60
CA ASP A 99 8.36 -10.99 16.98
C ASP A 99 8.48 -10.85 15.45
N ALA A 100 7.58 -10.07 14.84
CA ALA A 100 7.49 -9.92 13.39
C ALA A 100 7.83 -8.52 12.88
N ASP A 101 8.46 -7.67 13.69
CA ASP A 101 8.80 -6.28 13.36
C ASP A 101 9.71 -6.14 12.13
N PHE A 102 10.50 -7.18 11.87
CA PHE A 102 11.41 -7.18 10.73
C PHE A 102 10.69 -7.33 9.38
N ARG A 103 9.40 -7.61 9.36
CA ARG A 103 8.62 -7.81 8.13
C ARG A 103 7.89 -6.52 7.79
N LYS A 104 8.09 -6.06 6.57
CA LYS A 104 7.45 -4.87 6.04
C LYS A 104 6.36 -5.26 5.06
N MET A 105 5.14 -4.85 5.34
CA MET A 105 4.00 -5.02 4.46
C MET A 105 3.89 -3.81 3.55
N ARG A 106 3.80 -4.07 2.24
CA ARG A 106 3.51 -3.07 1.22
C ARG A 106 2.04 -3.16 0.88
N LEU A 107 1.33 -2.08 1.16
CA LEU A 107 -0.10 -1.96 0.96
C LEU A 107 -0.38 -0.87 -0.06
N VAL A 108 -1.24 -1.12 -1.03
CA VAL A 108 -1.60 -0.15 -2.07
C VAL A 108 -3.02 0.34 -1.84
N VAL A 109 -3.26 1.64 -1.97
CA VAL A 109 -4.64 2.16 -1.96
C VAL A 109 -5.31 1.83 -3.28
N GLU A 110 -6.44 1.12 -3.22
CA GLU A 110 -7.24 0.82 -4.42
C GLU A 110 -8.49 1.71 -4.49
N GLU A 111 -9.13 1.98 -3.35
CA GLU A 111 -10.33 2.81 -3.28
C GLU A 111 -10.28 3.79 -2.11
N VAL A 112 -11.01 4.91 -2.23
CA VAL A 112 -11.13 5.91 -1.16
C VAL A 112 -12.60 6.11 -0.86
N GLN A 113 -13.00 5.87 0.39
CA GLN A 113 -14.35 6.08 0.89
C GLN A 113 -14.36 7.27 1.85
N GLY A 114 -14.88 8.42 1.39
CA GLY A 114 -14.86 9.64 2.19
C GLY A 114 -13.43 10.06 2.53
N LYS A 115 -13.02 9.91 3.80
CA LYS A 115 -11.66 10.19 4.29
C LYS A 115 -10.83 8.92 4.53
N ASP A 116 -11.40 7.75 4.27
CA ASP A 116 -10.73 6.47 4.47
C ASP A 116 -10.13 5.96 3.17
N ALA A 117 -8.83 5.70 3.16
CA ALA A 117 -8.13 5.06 2.06
C ALA A 117 -8.07 3.55 2.29
N LEU A 118 -8.85 2.77 1.54
CA LEU A 118 -8.90 1.32 1.63
C LEU A 118 -7.71 0.72 0.89
N CYS A 119 -6.86 0.01 1.63
CA CYS A 119 -5.66 -0.59 1.09
C CYS A 119 -5.84 -2.07 0.79
N ASN A 120 -5.24 -2.54 -0.30
CA ASN A 120 -5.05 -3.95 -0.60
C ASN A 120 -3.57 -4.33 -0.40
N PHE A 121 -3.28 -5.61 -0.30
CA PHE A 121 -1.91 -6.11 -0.27
C PHE A 121 -1.22 -5.79 -1.61
N TYR A 122 0.07 -5.48 -1.59
CA TYR A 122 0.89 -5.31 -2.80
C TYR A 122 2.17 -6.14 -2.77
N GLY A 123 2.74 -6.33 -1.59
CA GLY A 123 3.92 -7.15 -1.42
C GLY A 123 4.39 -7.18 0.03
N MET A 124 5.44 -7.95 0.25
CA MET A 124 6.10 -8.10 1.54
C MET A 124 7.60 -8.02 1.33
N ASP A 125 8.32 -7.38 2.24
CA ASP A 125 9.78 -7.36 2.24
C ASP A 125 10.31 -7.58 3.66
N THR A 126 11.55 -8.01 3.77
CA THR A 126 12.24 -8.14 5.07
C THR A 126 13.16 -6.94 5.26
N THR A 127 13.31 -6.45 6.49
CA THR A 127 14.28 -5.40 6.82
C THR A 127 15.71 -5.86 6.47
N ARG A 128 16.55 -4.89 6.09
CA ARG A 128 17.96 -5.14 5.78
C ARG A 128 18.71 -5.71 6.98
N ASP A 129 18.41 -5.21 8.17
CA ASP A 129 19.05 -5.64 9.41
C ASP A 129 18.80 -7.13 9.70
N LYS A 130 17.55 -7.58 9.61
CA LYS A 130 17.23 -9.00 9.78
C LYS A 130 17.90 -9.85 8.71
N LEU A 131 17.89 -9.44 7.45
CA LEU A 131 18.60 -10.19 6.40
C LEU A 131 20.10 -10.29 6.71
N ALA A 132 20.75 -9.18 7.05
CA ALA A 132 22.19 -9.17 7.35
C ALA A 132 22.54 -10.03 8.57
N SER A 133 21.72 -10.06 9.61
CA SER A 133 21.96 -10.88 10.81
C SER A 133 21.83 -12.40 10.56
N LEU A 134 21.02 -12.81 9.58
CA LEU A 134 20.89 -14.22 9.17
C LEU A 134 22.10 -14.72 8.38
N PHE A 135 22.73 -13.84 7.59
CA PHE A 135 23.93 -14.17 6.83
C PHE A 135 25.15 -14.33 7.74
N ARG A 136 25.47 -15.58 8.06
CA ARG A 136 26.69 -15.97 8.79
C ARG A 136 27.64 -16.75 7.88
N LYS A 137 28.93 -16.76 8.23
CA LYS A 137 29.95 -17.56 7.54
C LYS A 137 29.83 -19.05 7.92
N CYS A 138 30.51 -19.92 7.17
CA CYS A 138 30.60 -21.37 7.45
C CYS A 138 29.28 -22.17 7.31
N GLN A 139 28.32 -21.61 6.57
CA GLN A 139 27.04 -22.23 6.22
C GLN A 139 26.71 -21.92 4.76
N THR A 140 25.81 -22.68 4.17
CA THR A 140 25.36 -22.46 2.77
C THR A 140 24.11 -21.61 2.78
N THR A 141 24.05 -20.63 1.88
CA THR A 141 22.82 -19.89 1.59
C THR A 141 22.07 -20.58 0.45
N ILE A 142 20.79 -20.86 0.67
CA ILE A 142 19.91 -21.47 -0.32
C ILE A 142 18.79 -20.47 -0.61
N GLU A 143 18.74 -20.00 -1.85
CA GLU A 143 17.72 -19.09 -2.34
C GLU A 143 16.83 -19.81 -3.36
N ALA A 144 15.53 -19.52 -3.30
CA ALA A 144 14.54 -20.01 -4.26
C ALA A 144 13.55 -18.90 -4.62
N SER A 145 13.13 -18.86 -5.88
CA SER A 145 12.11 -17.93 -6.37
C SER A 145 11.08 -18.66 -7.21
N VAL A 146 9.82 -18.22 -7.13
CA VAL A 146 8.71 -18.82 -7.87
C VAL A 146 7.72 -17.73 -8.27
N ASP A 147 7.25 -17.82 -9.51
CA ASP A 147 6.08 -17.10 -10.00
C ASP A 147 4.85 -18.00 -9.95
N VAL A 148 3.83 -17.54 -9.23
CA VAL A 148 2.59 -18.29 -9.05
C VAL A 148 1.41 -17.38 -9.36
N ARG A 149 0.42 -17.93 -10.06
CA ARG A 149 -0.89 -17.29 -10.22
C ARG A 149 -1.82 -17.82 -9.13
N THR A 150 -2.44 -16.93 -8.37
CA THR A 150 -3.49 -17.27 -7.40
C THR A 150 -4.81 -17.47 -8.14
N THR A 151 -5.77 -18.10 -7.46
CA THR A 151 -7.16 -18.30 -7.89
C THR A 151 -7.85 -17.00 -8.32
N ASP A 152 -7.65 -15.92 -7.56
CA ASP A 152 -8.22 -14.60 -7.84
C ASP A 152 -7.67 -13.91 -9.10
N GLY A 153 -6.62 -14.46 -9.71
CA GLY A 153 -5.97 -13.91 -10.90
C GLY A 153 -4.77 -12.99 -10.62
N TYR A 154 -4.32 -12.85 -9.36
CA TYR A 154 -3.04 -12.18 -9.06
C TYR A 154 -1.88 -13.06 -9.48
N VAL A 155 -0.82 -12.47 -10.03
CA VAL A 155 0.45 -13.15 -10.26
C VAL A 155 1.46 -12.62 -9.25
N VAL A 156 1.94 -13.50 -8.39
CA VAL A 156 2.82 -13.19 -7.27
C VAL A 156 4.15 -13.90 -7.45
N ARG A 157 5.25 -13.15 -7.26
CA ARG A 157 6.61 -13.68 -7.20
C ARG A 157 7.07 -13.75 -5.75
N MET A 158 7.30 -14.96 -5.27
CA MET A 158 7.81 -15.21 -3.92
C MET A 158 9.30 -15.53 -3.96
N PHE A 159 10.02 -15.05 -2.97
CA PHE A 159 11.43 -15.33 -2.73
C PHE A 159 11.56 -15.93 -1.33
N ALA A 160 12.11 -17.13 -1.26
CA ALA A 160 12.44 -17.79 0.00
C ALA A 160 13.96 -17.89 0.15
N ILE A 161 14.42 -17.75 1.39
CA ILE A 161 15.80 -17.93 1.78
C ILE A 161 15.86 -18.98 2.90
N ALA A 162 16.89 -19.81 2.88
CA ALA A 162 17.17 -20.80 3.90
C ALA A 162 18.68 -20.89 4.11
N PHE A 163 19.06 -21.27 5.33
CA PHE A 163 20.45 -21.51 5.69
C PHE A 163 20.61 -22.94 6.19
N THR A 164 21.78 -23.53 5.95
CA THR A 164 22.10 -24.85 6.50
C THR A 164 22.26 -24.76 8.01
N ALA A 165 21.67 -25.72 8.74
CA ALA A 165 21.79 -25.83 10.17
C ALA A 165 22.97 -26.74 10.53
N ARG A 166 23.70 -26.37 11.58
CA ARG A 166 24.72 -27.23 12.16
C ARG A 166 24.05 -28.28 13.04
N GLN A 167 24.47 -29.53 12.89
CA GLN A 167 23.99 -30.62 13.76
C GLN A 167 24.65 -30.56 15.14
N ARG A 168 23.92 -30.93 16.20
CA ARG A 168 24.36 -30.80 17.60
C ARG A 168 25.72 -31.45 17.87
N ASN A 169 25.97 -32.62 17.28
CA ASN A 169 27.19 -33.41 17.48
C ASN A 169 28.19 -33.28 16.31
N GLN A 170 28.07 -32.22 15.51
CA GLN A 170 28.94 -32.01 14.36
C GLN A 170 30.32 -31.50 14.78
N LYS A 171 31.37 -32.30 14.54
CA LYS A 171 32.77 -31.95 14.81
C LYS A 171 33.28 -30.81 13.92
N SER A 172 32.87 -30.78 12.65
CA SER A 172 33.30 -29.74 11.71
C SER A 172 32.76 -28.36 12.09
N LYS A 173 33.59 -27.32 11.90
CA LYS A 173 33.17 -25.92 12.09
C LYS A 173 32.22 -25.45 10.98
N THR A 174 32.33 -26.04 9.80
CA THR A 174 31.54 -25.71 8.61
C THR A 174 30.40 -26.69 8.40
N SER A 175 29.29 -26.19 7.86
CA SER A 175 28.07 -26.95 7.53
C SER A 175 27.64 -26.66 6.08
N TYR A 176 28.51 -26.98 5.13
CA TYR A 176 28.22 -26.78 3.71
C TYR A 176 27.41 -27.96 3.14
N ALA A 177 26.36 -27.65 2.39
CA ALA A 177 25.60 -28.64 1.64
C ALA A 177 26.24 -28.84 0.26
N GLN A 178 26.23 -30.07 -0.24
CA GLN A 178 26.73 -30.34 -1.59
C GLN A 178 25.83 -29.68 -2.64
N THR A 179 26.38 -29.37 -3.81
CA THR A 179 25.64 -28.71 -4.90
C THR A 179 24.42 -29.51 -5.36
N ALA A 180 24.49 -30.84 -5.34
CA ALA A 180 23.36 -31.72 -5.62
C ALA A 180 22.23 -31.58 -4.59
N GLN A 181 22.56 -31.57 -3.29
CA GLN A 181 21.61 -31.36 -2.20
C GLN A 181 20.95 -29.97 -2.30
N VAL A 182 21.73 -28.93 -2.61
CA VAL A 182 21.19 -27.57 -2.80
C VAL A 182 20.14 -27.53 -3.93
N ARG A 183 20.38 -28.24 -5.05
CA ARG A 183 19.41 -28.33 -6.15
C ARG A 183 18.14 -29.07 -5.74
N GLN A 184 18.26 -30.16 -4.99
CA GLN A 184 17.10 -30.91 -4.47
C GLN A 184 16.27 -30.07 -3.50
N ILE A 185 16.92 -29.37 -2.56
CA ILE A 185 16.27 -28.46 -1.61
C ILE A 185 15.55 -27.34 -2.37
N ARG A 186 16.20 -26.70 -3.35
CA ARG A 186 15.55 -25.67 -4.18
C ARG A 186 14.31 -26.19 -4.90
N LYS A 187 14.37 -27.40 -5.48
CA LYS A 187 13.22 -28.02 -6.13
C LYS A 187 12.06 -28.21 -5.14
N ARG A 188 12.34 -28.68 -3.93
CA ARG A 188 11.33 -28.90 -2.88
C ARG A 188 10.74 -27.59 -2.34
N MET A 189 11.58 -26.56 -2.14
CA MET A 189 11.14 -25.21 -1.77
C MET A 189 10.18 -24.62 -2.81
N VAL A 190 10.53 -24.73 -4.09
CA VAL A 190 9.72 -24.24 -5.21
C VAL A 190 8.37 -24.94 -5.26
N GLU A 191 8.35 -26.26 -5.07
CA GLU A 191 7.13 -27.06 -5.07
C GLU A 191 6.17 -26.66 -3.94
N ILE A 192 6.67 -26.52 -2.71
CA ILE A 192 5.86 -26.15 -1.54
C ILE A 192 5.31 -24.73 -1.67
N MET A 193 6.14 -23.78 -2.13
CA MET A 193 5.70 -22.42 -2.41
C MET A 193 4.60 -22.40 -3.48
N ARG A 194 4.80 -23.12 -4.59
CA ARG A 194 3.83 -23.19 -5.69
C ARG A 194 2.51 -23.80 -5.23
N ARG A 195 2.56 -24.90 -4.47
CA ARG A 195 1.37 -25.58 -3.94
C ARG A 195 0.55 -24.65 -3.07
N ASN A 196 1.17 -23.98 -2.10
CA ASN A 196 0.47 -23.12 -1.15
C ASN A 196 -0.13 -21.86 -1.76
N ALA A 197 0.52 -21.29 -2.78
CA ALA A 197 0.04 -20.08 -3.45
C ALA A 197 -0.94 -20.36 -4.60
N ALA A 198 -0.86 -21.53 -5.24
CA ALA A 198 -1.80 -21.88 -6.30
C ALA A 198 -3.16 -22.38 -5.75
N SER A 199 -3.16 -22.96 -4.54
CA SER A 199 -4.35 -23.56 -3.95
C SER A 199 -5.32 -22.57 -3.31
N GLY A 200 -5.02 -21.27 -3.27
CA GLY A 200 -5.85 -20.31 -2.54
C GLY A 200 -5.72 -18.88 -3.02
N ASP A 201 -6.65 -18.09 -2.52
CA ASP A 201 -6.79 -16.67 -2.79
C ASP A 201 -5.63 -15.86 -2.19
N LEU A 202 -5.50 -14.61 -2.61
CA LEU A 202 -4.47 -13.72 -2.09
C LEU A 202 -4.61 -13.53 -0.56
N ARG A 203 -5.85 -13.49 -0.07
CA ARG A 203 -6.18 -13.45 1.36
C ARG A 203 -5.67 -14.70 2.09
N ALA A 204 -5.95 -15.89 1.55
CA ALA A 204 -5.53 -17.15 2.15
C ALA A 204 -4.00 -17.30 2.16
N LEU A 205 -3.34 -16.87 1.08
CA LEU A 205 -1.88 -16.84 1.02
C LEU A 205 -1.30 -15.91 2.09
N PHE A 206 -1.91 -14.74 2.31
CA PHE A 206 -1.48 -13.80 3.34
C PHE A 206 -1.58 -14.38 4.75
N THR A 207 -2.69 -15.05 5.07
CA THR A 207 -2.89 -15.72 6.37
C THR A 207 -1.84 -16.79 6.64
N LYS A 208 -1.30 -17.44 5.61
CA LYS A 208 -0.17 -18.40 5.74
C LYS A 208 1.19 -17.70 5.87
N LEU A 209 1.36 -16.52 5.26
CA LEU A 209 2.61 -15.78 5.29
C LEU A 209 2.86 -15.13 6.65
N VAL A 210 1.84 -14.56 7.31
CA VAL A 210 1.95 -13.86 8.60
C VAL A 210 2.61 -14.73 9.70
N PRO A 211 2.12 -15.95 10.00
CA PRO A 211 2.71 -16.84 11.01
C PRO A 211 3.90 -17.68 10.48
N GLU A 212 4.41 -17.40 9.29
CA GLU A 212 5.51 -18.15 8.65
C GLU A 212 5.25 -19.65 8.37
N ALA A 213 3.98 -20.07 8.21
CA ALA A 213 3.63 -21.48 8.01
C ALA A 213 4.33 -22.13 6.79
N ILE A 214 4.60 -21.35 5.74
CA ILE A 214 5.34 -21.84 4.56
C ILE A 214 6.81 -22.17 4.92
N GLY A 215 7.44 -21.37 5.80
CA GLY A 215 8.82 -21.60 6.22
C GLY A 215 8.97 -22.86 7.07
N THR A 216 8.01 -23.11 7.96
CA THR A 216 7.98 -24.32 8.80
C THR A 216 7.71 -25.58 7.98
N GLU A 217 6.83 -25.51 6.98
CA GLU A 217 6.58 -26.61 6.04
C GLU A 217 7.83 -26.95 5.22
N ILE A 218 8.51 -25.93 4.67
CA ILE A 218 9.79 -26.11 3.95
C ILE A 218 10.83 -26.77 4.85
N THR A 219 10.95 -26.30 6.09
CA THR A 219 11.92 -26.85 7.06
C THR A 219 11.64 -28.33 7.30
N THR A 220 10.39 -28.71 7.50
CA THR A 220 10.00 -30.10 7.76
C THR A 220 10.24 -30.99 6.56
N ALA A 221 9.87 -30.55 5.36
CA ALA A 221 10.03 -31.33 4.14
C ALA A 221 11.50 -31.47 3.68
N CYS A 222 12.38 -30.51 4.02
CA CYS A 222 13.78 -30.54 3.61
C CYS A 222 14.71 -31.23 4.62
N LYS A 223 14.22 -31.52 5.85
CA LYS A 223 14.99 -32.20 6.91
C LYS A 223 15.62 -33.52 6.44
N GLU A 224 14.93 -34.26 5.57
CA GLU A 224 15.41 -35.55 5.02
C GLU A 224 16.66 -35.39 4.14
N ILE A 225 16.82 -34.26 3.45
CA ILE A 225 17.94 -34.01 2.54
C ILE A 225 19.11 -33.38 3.31
N TYR A 226 18.82 -32.29 4.01
CA TYR A 226 19.79 -31.57 4.83
C TYR A 226 19.05 -30.71 5.86
N PRO A 227 19.50 -30.65 7.12
CA PRO A 227 18.87 -29.82 8.14
C PRO A 227 18.99 -28.32 7.81
N LEU A 228 17.86 -27.62 7.79
CA LEU A 228 17.78 -26.18 7.54
C LEU A 228 17.43 -25.41 8.82
N LYS A 229 17.86 -24.16 8.90
CA LYS A 229 17.45 -23.17 9.90
C LYS A 229 17.12 -21.86 9.22
N ASP A 230 16.43 -20.98 9.97
CA ASP A 230 16.13 -19.61 9.55
C ASP A 230 15.49 -19.55 8.15
N VAL A 231 14.52 -20.44 7.92
CA VAL A 231 13.80 -20.53 6.65
C VAL A 231 12.67 -19.52 6.65
N CYS A 232 12.75 -18.52 5.78
CA CYS A 232 11.72 -17.49 5.68
C CYS A 232 11.43 -17.09 4.24
N VAL A 233 10.21 -16.59 4.01
CA VAL A 233 9.86 -15.93 2.76
C VAL A 233 10.38 -14.50 2.85
N ARG A 234 11.56 -14.27 2.27
CA ARG A 234 12.26 -12.98 2.26
C ARG A 234 11.44 -11.87 1.63
N LYS A 235 10.82 -12.15 0.48
CA LYS A 235 10.16 -11.12 -0.32
C LYS A 235 9.01 -11.69 -1.12
N VAL A 236 7.94 -10.92 -1.22
CA VAL A 236 6.79 -11.21 -2.08
C VAL A 236 6.50 -9.96 -2.91
N LYS A 237 6.43 -10.12 -4.23
CA LYS A 237 6.09 -9.06 -5.17
C LYS A 237 4.85 -9.43 -5.95
N MET A 238 3.90 -8.52 -6.10
CA MET A 238 2.92 -8.65 -7.18
C MET A 238 3.57 -8.29 -8.51
N VAL A 239 3.50 -9.22 -9.46
CA VAL A 239 3.94 -9.04 -10.84
C VAL A 239 2.80 -8.51 -11.69
N LYS A 240 1.60 -9.11 -11.54
CA LYS A 240 0.41 -8.71 -12.27
C LYS A 240 -0.78 -8.66 -11.33
N ARG A 241 -1.56 -7.60 -11.43
CA ARG A 241 -2.84 -7.45 -10.74
C ARG A 241 -3.97 -7.75 -11.73
N PRO A 242 -5.05 -8.43 -11.28
CA PRO A 242 -6.26 -8.58 -12.07
C PRO A 242 -6.98 -7.22 -12.20
N LYS A 243 -8.06 -7.18 -12.98
CA LYS A 243 -8.90 -5.98 -13.08
C LYS A 243 -9.47 -5.65 -11.70
N PHE A 244 -9.54 -4.36 -11.39
CA PHE A 244 -10.11 -3.88 -10.14
C PHE A 244 -11.58 -4.31 -10.01
N ASP A 245 -11.91 -4.81 -8.83
CA ASP A 245 -13.23 -5.31 -8.47
C ASP A 245 -13.57 -4.77 -7.08
N LEU A 246 -14.63 -3.95 -7.01
CA LEU A 246 -15.03 -3.29 -5.78
C LEU A 246 -15.53 -4.29 -4.74
N ASP A 247 -16.24 -5.33 -5.17
CA ASP A 247 -16.88 -6.29 -4.26
C ASP A 247 -15.81 -7.07 -3.50
N ARG A 248 -14.79 -7.56 -4.22
CA ARG A 248 -13.63 -8.25 -3.61
C ARG A 248 -12.87 -7.38 -2.63
N LEU A 249 -12.75 -6.08 -2.91
CA LEU A 249 -12.10 -5.15 -1.98
C LEU A 249 -12.95 -4.97 -0.73
N MET A 250 -14.27 -4.83 -0.88
CA MET A 250 -15.18 -4.72 0.27
C MET A 250 -15.19 -5.98 1.12
N ASP A 251 -15.07 -7.18 0.55
CA ASP A 251 -14.97 -8.43 1.32
C ASP A 251 -13.73 -8.47 2.22
N VAL A 252 -12.60 -7.96 1.71
CA VAL A 252 -11.34 -7.91 2.45
C VAL A 252 -11.39 -6.89 3.60
N HIS A 253 -12.12 -5.78 3.40
CA HIS A 253 -12.35 -4.74 4.41
C HIS A 253 -13.60 -4.97 5.25
N GLY A 254 -14.42 -5.94 4.88
CA GLY A 254 -15.64 -6.35 5.55
C GLY A 254 -15.36 -6.49 7.04
N SER A 255 -16.25 -5.92 7.85
CA SER A 255 -16.19 -6.13 9.28
C SER A 255 -16.32 -7.63 9.52
N GLY A 256 -15.39 -8.22 10.24
CA GLY A 256 -15.66 -9.40 11.07
C GLY A 256 -16.62 -9.01 12.20
N LYS A 257 -17.77 -8.44 11.83
CA LYS A 257 -18.99 -8.66 12.57
C LYS A 257 -19.46 -10.00 12.01
N GLU A 258 -19.07 -11.07 12.68
CA GLU A 258 -20.10 -12.08 12.93
C GLU A 258 -21.34 -11.30 13.38
N ASP A 259 -22.49 -11.67 12.84
CA ASP A 259 -23.77 -11.28 13.34
C ASP A 259 -23.85 -11.56 14.85
N THR A 260 -23.33 -10.66 15.69
CA THR A 260 -23.96 -10.39 16.98
C THR A 260 -25.28 -9.76 16.58
N GLY A 261 -26.25 -10.62 16.28
CA GLY A 261 -27.62 -10.24 16.04
C GLY A 261 -27.96 -9.23 17.11
N ALA A 262 -28.24 -8.00 16.70
CA ALA A 262 -28.89 -7.07 17.58
C ALA A 262 -30.16 -7.79 18.02
N ALA A 263 -30.18 -8.22 19.29
CA ALA A 263 -31.37 -8.78 19.88
C ALA A 263 -32.46 -7.73 19.64
N VAL A 264 -33.39 -8.05 18.76
CA VAL A 264 -34.64 -7.31 18.64
C VAL A 264 -35.25 -7.40 20.03
N GLN A 265 -35.12 -6.34 20.82
CA GLN A 265 -35.94 -6.16 22.01
C GLN A 265 -37.36 -6.14 21.47
N ARG A 266 -38.05 -7.28 21.58
CA ARG A 266 -39.50 -7.32 21.41
C ARG A 266 -40.06 -6.42 22.49
N ASP A 267 -40.69 -5.34 22.06
CA ASP A 267 -41.44 -4.43 22.91
C ASP A 267 -42.35 -5.23 23.84
N ALA A 268 -41.99 -5.27 25.12
CA ALA A 268 -42.83 -5.77 26.18
C ALA A 268 -43.68 -4.62 26.74
N ASP A 269 -44.39 -3.90 25.87
CA ASP A 269 -45.30 -2.81 26.24
C ASP A 269 -46.65 -2.87 25.50
N LEU A 270 -47.06 -4.07 25.05
CA LEU A 270 -48.40 -4.36 24.53
C LEU A 270 -49.08 -5.48 25.35
N ALA A 271 -48.99 -5.38 26.68
CA ALA A 271 -49.76 -6.20 27.62
C ALA A 271 -50.36 -5.37 28.77
N LYS A 272 -50.65 -4.08 28.52
CA LYS A 272 -51.50 -3.24 29.37
C LYS A 272 -52.66 -2.70 28.53
N GLY A 273 -53.68 -3.53 28.34
CA GLY A 273 -54.92 -3.10 27.69
C GLY A 273 -55.89 -4.26 27.53
N LYS A 274 -56.90 -4.30 28.40
CA LYS A 274 -57.94 -5.34 28.58
C LYS A 274 -57.40 -6.56 29.34
N VAL A 275 -57.90 -6.91 30.52
CA VAL A 275 -59.31 -7.21 30.82
C VAL A 275 -59.65 -6.75 32.24
N GLU A 276 -60.55 -5.77 32.38
CA GLU A 276 -61.26 -5.54 33.65
C GLU A 276 -62.31 -6.64 33.84
N GLY A 277 -62.39 -7.12 35.08
CA GLY A 277 -63.12 -8.31 35.47
C GLY A 277 -64.64 -8.20 35.32
N LEU A 278 -65.24 -9.26 34.80
CA LEU A 278 -66.63 -9.61 35.08
C LEU A 278 -66.72 -10.15 36.50
N ALA A 279 -67.17 -9.29 37.42
CA ALA A 279 -67.72 -9.73 38.69
C ALA A 279 -69.18 -10.14 38.48
N SER A 280 -69.49 -11.38 38.82
CA SER A 280 -70.85 -11.90 38.92
C SER A 280 -71.59 -11.25 40.08
N SER A 281 -72.76 -10.68 39.84
CA SER A 281 -73.85 -10.60 40.81
C SER A 281 -75.16 -10.94 40.10
N GLY A 282 -75.93 -11.83 40.72
CA GLY A 282 -76.96 -12.61 40.04
C GLY A 282 -78.32 -11.96 39.90
N GLY A 283 -79.22 -12.76 39.33
CA GLY A 283 -80.60 -12.86 39.79
C GLY A 283 -81.66 -12.06 39.05
N ARG A 284 -82.55 -12.85 38.42
CA ARG A 284 -84.02 -12.77 38.48
C ARG A 284 -84.76 -11.88 37.46
N LEU A 285 -85.81 -12.54 36.94
CA LEU A 285 -86.95 -12.14 36.09
C LEU A 285 -86.67 -12.12 34.58
#